data_AF-A0A1Z2XVW9-F1
#
_entry.id   AF-A0A1Z2XVW9-F1
#
_cell.length_a   1.000
_cell.length_b   1.000
_cell.length_c   1.000
_cell.angle_alpha   90.00
_cell.angle_beta   90.00
_cell.angle_gamma   90.00
#
_symmetry.space_group_name_H-M   'P 1'
#
loop_
_entity.id
_entity.type
_entity.pdbx_description
1 polymer ?
#
loop_
_entity_poly.entity_id
_entity_poly.type
_entity_poly.pdbx_seq_one_letter_code
_entity_poly.pdbx_strand_id
1 'polypeptide(L)'
;MRTKTVEPITAEKLAGCGRCQKCSRGCPGHIDIPAMLEIYCKFQTGEKAALRPIKDFQKQGLPIYCIECGACTDHCPRHFDVRAAVKELAIQSMMQ
;
A
#
# COMPACT_ATOMS: atom_id res chain seq x y z
N MET A 1 -24.06 10.06 -2.02
CA MET A 1 -22.74 10.00 -1.34
C MET A 1 -21.72 10.24 -2.44
N ARG A 2 -21.04 11.40 -2.46
CA ARG A 2 -20.10 11.73 -3.56
C ARG A 2 -18.90 10.79 -3.46
N THR A 3 -18.86 9.75 -4.29
CA THR A 3 -17.70 8.89 -4.46
C THR A 3 -16.60 9.76 -5.06
N LYS A 4 -15.70 10.29 -4.23
CA LYS A 4 -14.42 10.83 -4.73
C LYS A 4 -13.80 9.73 -5.58
N THR A 5 -13.54 10.01 -6.86
CA THR A 5 -12.91 9.07 -7.77
C THR A 5 -11.51 8.77 -7.23
N VAL A 6 -11.33 7.63 -6.58
CA VAL A 6 -10.02 7.17 -6.10
C VAL A 6 -9.33 6.45 -7.25
N GLU A 7 -8.06 6.79 -7.47
CA GLU A 7 -7.30 6.21 -8.59
C GLU A 7 -6.49 5.00 -8.12
N PRO A 8 -6.49 3.88 -8.88
CA PRO A 8 -5.65 2.74 -8.54
C PRO A 8 -4.17 3.12 -8.63
N ILE A 9 -3.35 2.50 -7.78
CA ILE A 9 -1.89 2.69 -7.78
C ILE A 9 -1.27 1.69 -8.73
N THR A 10 -0.62 2.19 -9.77
CA THR A 10 0.24 1.42 -10.68
C THR A 10 1.70 1.83 -10.50
N ALA A 11 2.62 1.03 -11.02
CA ALA A 11 4.05 1.36 -11.01
C ALA A 11 4.34 2.75 -11.61
N GLU A 12 3.66 3.12 -12.69
CA GLU A 12 3.77 4.44 -13.31
C GLU A 12 3.18 5.55 -12.43
N LYS A 13 1.99 5.33 -11.85
CA LYS A 13 1.33 6.33 -11.00
C LYS A 13 2.05 6.55 -9.68
N LEU A 14 2.79 5.55 -9.18
CA LEU A 14 3.60 5.69 -7.97
C LEU A 14 4.67 6.79 -8.11
N ALA A 15 5.10 7.15 -9.33
CA ALA A 15 5.97 8.30 -9.55
C ALA A 15 5.36 9.62 -9.02
N GLY A 16 4.02 9.72 -8.99
CA GLY A 16 3.29 10.84 -8.40
C GLY A 16 3.16 10.80 -6.87
N CYS A 17 3.66 9.74 -6.21
CA CYS A 17 3.69 9.64 -4.76
C CYS A 17 4.86 10.46 -4.21
N GLY A 18 4.55 11.61 -3.59
CA GLY A 18 5.56 12.43 -2.92
C GLY A 18 6.15 11.84 -1.64
N ARG A 19 5.95 10.54 -1.37
CA ARG A 19 6.38 9.83 -0.14
C ARG A 19 6.11 10.62 1.15
N CYS A 20 4.98 11.33 1.21
CA CYS A 20 4.67 12.27 2.29
C CYS A 20 4.35 11.62 3.64
N GLN A 21 4.29 10.27 3.71
CA GLN A 21 4.02 9.47 4.91
C GLN A 21 2.70 9.75 5.65
N LYS A 22 1.82 10.63 5.12
CA LYS A 22 0.51 10.94 5.72
C LYS A 22 -0.35 9.68 5.87
N CYS A 23 -0.27 8.78 4.89
CA CYS A 23 -0.96 7.49 4.92
C CYS A 23 -0.53 6.61 6.10
N SER A 24 0.77 6.49 6.38
CA SER A 24 1.27 5.68 7.51
C SER A 24 0.93 6.30 8.86
N ARG A 25 1.00 7.64 8.98
CA ARG A 25 0.67 8.34 10.23
C ARG A 25 -0.78 8.15 10.67
N GLY A 26 -1.70 8.07 9.71
CA GLY A 26 -3.11 7.80 9.96
C GLY A 26 -3.48 6.32 9.99
N CYS A 27 -2.50 5.40 9.88
CA CYS A 27 -2.78 3.97 9.81
C CYS A 27 -2.85 3.36 11.22
N PRO A 28 -4.01 2.86 11.68
CA PRO A 28 -4.13 2.20 12.98
C PRO A 28 -3.36 0.87 13.05
N GLY A 29 -3.09 0.24 11.90
CA GLY A 29 -2.26 -0.96 11.80
C GLY A 29 -0.76 -0.66 11.78
N HIS A 30 -0.35 0.60 11.93
CA HIS A 30 1.05 1.05 11.89
C HIS A 30 1.84 0.50 10.69
N ILE A 31 1.18 0.43 9.52
CA ILE A 31 1.73 -0.14 8.29
C ILE A 31 2.71 0.86 7.66
N ASP A 32 3.87 0.39 7.20
CA ASP A 32 4.77 1.21 6.40
C ASP A 32 4.28 1.28 4.95
N ILE A 33 3.22 2.06 4.74
CA ILE A 33 2.52 2.14 3.47
C ILE A 33 3.44 2.55 2.30
N PRO A 34 4.32 3.58 2.42
CA PRO A 34 5.26 3.92 1.35
C PRO A 34 6.10 2.73 0.90
N ALA A 35 6.71 1.99 1.84
CA ALA A 35 7.49 0.80 1.51
C ALA A 35 6.63 -0.29 0.86
N MET A 36 5.41 -0.52 1.37
CA MET A 36 4.48 -1.48 0.80
C MET A 36 4.06 -1.12 -0.63
N LEU A 37 3.84 0.17 -0.93
CA LEU A 37 3.49 0.61 -2.27
C LEU A 37 4.64 0.41 -3.26
N GLU A 38 5.89 0.62 -2.83
CA GLU A 38 7.07 0.34 -3.66
C GLU A 38 7.17 -1.14 -4.02
N ILE A 39 6.99 -2.01 -3.02
CA ILE A 39 6.97 -3.46 -3.23
C ILE A 39 5.81 -3.87 -4.14
N TYR A 40 4.62 -3.32 -3.91
CA TYR A 40 3.44 -3.57 -4.73
C TYR A 40 3.64 -3.18 -6.19
N CYS A 41 4.31 -2.06 -6.45
CA CYS A 41 4.61 -1.64 -7.82
C CYS A 41 5.61 -2.57 -8.52
N LYS A 42 6.66 -3.01 -7.82
CA LYS A 42 7.58 -4.01 -8.36
C LYS A 42 6.89 -5.34 -8.64
N PHE A 43 5.97 -5.74 -7.76
CA PHE A 43 5.15 -6.93 -7.97
C PHE A 43 4.27 -6.80 -9.22
N GLN A 44 3.61 -5.65 -9.42
CA GLN A 44 2.81 -5.39 -10.63
C GLN A 44 3.64 -5.43 -11.93
N THR A 45 4.93 -5.06 -11.87
CA THR A 45 5.84 -5.18 -13.03
C THR A 45 6.30 -6.63 -13.32
N GLY A 46 5.80 -7.62 -12.57
CA GLY A 46 6.10 -9.05 -12.75
C GLY A 46 7.20 -9.59 -11.84
N GLU A 47 7.79 -8.75 -10.98
CA GLU A 47 8.85 -9.16 -10.06
C GLU A 47 8.27 -9.80 -8.80
N LYS A 48 7.91 -11.10 -8.86
CA LYS A 48 7.42 -11.84 -7.68
C LYS A 48 8.41 -11.84 -6.51
N ALA A 49 9.71 -11.75 -6.80
CA ALA A 49 10.77 -11.64 -5.79
C ALA A 49 10.67 -10.36 -4.94
N ALA A 50 9.94 -9.33 -5.41
CA ALA A 50 9.72 -8.10 -4.65
C ALA A 50 8.97 -8.33 -3.33
N LEU A 51 8.26 -9.45 -3.19
CA LEU A 51 7.53 -9.80 -1.96
C LEU A 51 8.44 -10.38 -0.86
N ARG A 52 9.69 -10.75 -1.16
CA ARG A 52 10.64 -11.33 -0.17
C ARG A 52 10.90 -10.42 1.03
N PRO A 53 11.13 -9.10 0.89
CA PRO A 53 11.33 -8.19 2.00
C PRO A 53 10.13 -8.15 2.97
N ILE A 54 8.91 -8.43 2.50
CA ILE A 54 7.72 -8.48 3.37
C ILE A 54 7.86 -9.60 4.41
N LYS A 55 8.54 -10.72 4.08
CA LYS A 55 8.80 -11.79 5.05
C LYS A 55 9.88 -11.39 6.07
N ASP A 56 10.74 -10.43 5.73
CA ASP A 56 11.85 -9.95 6.56
C ASP A 56 11.46 -8.81 7.51
N PHE A 57 10.42 -8.03 7.16
CA PHE A 57 9.84 -7.02 8.03
C PHE A 57 9.45 -7.67 9.38
N GLN A 58 10.20 -7.34 10.44
CA GLN A 58 10.04 -7.94 11.76
C GLN A 58 8.68 -7.59 12.38
N LYS A 59 7.65 -8.42 12.11
CA LYS A 59 6.32 -8.46 12.73
C LYS A 59 5.55 -7.12 12.89
N GLN A 60 6.08 -6.00 12.41
CA GLN A 60 5.50 -4.67 12.53
C GLN A 60 5.54 -4.02 11.16
N GLY A 61 4.50 -3.28 10.80
CA GLY A 61 4.45 -2.60 9.51
C GLY A 61 4.02 -3.46 8.32
N LEU A 62 3.61 -4.71 8.54
CA LEU A 62 3.21 -5.64 7.48
C LEU A 62 1.82 -5.33 6.90
N PRO A 63 1.58 -5.64 5.61
CA PRO A 63 0.29 -5.37 4.97
C PRO A 63 -0.85 -6.24 5.53
N ILE A 64 -0.52 -7.37 6.19
CA ILE A 64 -1.48 -8.23 6.92
C ILE A 64 -2.21 -7.49 8.06
N TYR A 65 -1.64 -6.44 8.62
CA TYR A 65 -2.29 -5.64 9.68
C TYR A 65 -3.33 -4.65 9.13
N CYS A 66 -3.59 -4.67 7.82
CA CYS A 66 -4.59 -3.82 7.21
C CYS A 66 -6.00 -4.25 7.62
N ILE A 67 -6.67 -3.42 8.41
CA ILE A 67 -8.08 -3.59 8.81
C ILE A 67 -9.06 -2.88 7.84
N GLU A 68 -8.60 -2.49 6.66
CA GLU A 68 -9.39 -1.83 5.63
C GLU A 68 -10.10 -0.52 6.06
N CYS A 69 -9.57 0.18 7.07
CA CYS A 69 -10.17 1.41 7.61
C CYS A 69 -10.33 2.57 6.60
N GLY A 70 -9.58 2.57 5.49
CA GLY A 70 -9.66 3.60 4.45
C GLY A 70 -8.97 4.94 4.78
N ALA A 71 -8.43 5.11 5.99
CA ALA A 71 -7.76 6.35 6.41
C ALA A 71 -6.59 6.75 5.50
N CYS A 72 -5.88 5.77 4.93
CA CYS A 72 -4.76 6.02 4.03
C CYS A 72 -5.18 6.63 2.68
N THR A 73 -6.30 6.18 2.12
CA THR A 73 -6.87 6.69 0.87
C THR A 73 -7.44 8.10 1.08
N ASP A 74 -8.08 8.37 2.22
CA ASP A 74 -8.64 9.69 2.53
C ASP A 74 -7.57 10.76 2.75
N HIS A 75 -6.50 10.43 3.47
CA HIS A 75 -5.37 11.34 3.71
C HIS A 75 -4.41 11.48 2.51
N CYS A 76 -4.60 10.71 1.43
CA CYS A 76 -3.73 10.79 0.26
C CYS A 76 -4.03 12.07 -0.54
N PRO A 77 -3.09 13.03 -0.63
CA PRO A 77 -3.32 14.28 -1.38
C PRO A 77 -3.45 14.06 -2.89
N ARG A 78 -3.05 12.89 -3.38
CA ARG A 78 -3.16 12.50 -4.80
C ARG A 78 -4.40 11.64 -5.08
N HIS A 79 -5.24 11.37 -4.07
CA HIS A 79 -6.43 10.54 -4.18
C HIS A 79 -6.17 9.12 -4.72
N PHE A 80 -5.01 8.56 -4.38
CA PHE A 80 -4.70 7.17 -4.69
C PHE A 80 -5.47 6.20 -3.79
N ASP A 81 -5.93 5.07 -4.35
CA ASP A 81 -6.54 3.97 -3.61
C ASP A 81 -5.48 3.09 -2.94
N VAL A 82 -4.83 3.69 -1.93
CA VAL A 82 -3.78 3.06 -1.13
C VAL A 82 -4.30 1.81 -0.42
N ARG A 83 -5.54 1.86 0.09
CA ARG A 83 -6.16 0.73 0.79
C ARG A 83 -6.24 -0.51 -0.11
N ALA A 84 -6.69 -0.35 -1.35
CA ALA A 84 -6.80 -1.46 -2.29
C ALA A 84 -5.43 -2.09 -2.59
N ALA A 85 -4.42 -1.27 -2.83
CA ALA A 85 -3.05 -1.72 -3.08
C ALA A 85 -2.47 -2.53 -1.90
N VAL A 86 -2.63 -2.05 -0.67
CA VAL A 86 -2.15 -2.75 0.54
C VAL A 86 -2.90 -4.06 0.76
N LYS A 87 -4.22 -4.08 0.51
CA LYS A 87 -5.03 -5.31 0.61
C LYS A 87 -4.59 -6.37 -0.38
N GLU A 88 -4.44 -6.00 -1.64
CA GLU A 88 -3.97 -6.92 -2.68
C GLU A 88 -2.59 -7.44 -2.32
N LEU A 89 -1.68 -6.57 -1.88
CA LEU A 89 -0.36 -6.97 -1.41
C LEU A 89 -0.42 -7.97 -0.25
N ALA A 90 -1.31 -7.76 0.72
CA ALA A 90 -1.51 -8.68 1.85
C ALA A 90 -1.96 -10.08 1.40
N ILE A 91 -2.85 -10.16 0.42
CA ILE A 91 -3.31 -11.42 -0.15
C ILE A 91 -2.15 -12.12 -0.88
N GLN A 92 -1.42 -11.38 -1.72
CA GLN A 92 -0.31 -11.93 -2.49
C GLN A 92 0.85 -12.39 -1.61
N SER A 93 1.14 -11.69 -0.51
CA SER A 93 2.20 -12.10 0.41
C SER A 93 1.86 -13.38 1.20
N MET A 94 0.58 -13.75 1.33
CA MET A 94 0.13 -14.99 1.98
C MET A 94 0.10 -16.20 1.02
N MET A 95 -0.07 -15.99 -0.28
CA MET A 95 -0.23 -17.06 -1.28
C MET A 95 1.09 -17.59 -1.87
N GLN A 96 2.22 -17.40 -1.16
CA GLN A 96 3.58 -17.78 -1.60
C GLN A 96 4.28 -18.80 -0.72
#